data_AF-A0AAN8M2U6-F1
#
_entry.id   AF-A0AAN8M2U6-F1
#
_cell.length_a   1.000
_cell.length_b   1.000
_cell.length_c   1.000
_cell.angle_alpha   90.00
_cell.angle_beta   90.00
_cell.angle_gamma   90.00
#
_symmetry.space_group_name_H-M   'P 1'
#
loop_
_entity.id
_entity.type
_entity.pdbx_description
1 polymer ?
#
loop_
_entity_poly.entity_id
_entity_poly.type
_entity_poly.pdbx_seq_one_letter_code
_entity_poly.pdbx_strand_id
1 'polypeptide(L)'
;MTILFLPQEFRLAVVQLHVTKVKADNLSRARGLISEAAGHGAKVVVLPECFNSPYGTGASSLSMQRRSLENPAGFCQRQSKESQVYLVGGSIPEEDDGGKLYNTCPVFGPDGSLVLKHRKIHLFDIDVPGKIRFQESETLSPGSNLSVFDTHHLR
;
A
#
# COMPACT_ATOMS: atom_id res chain seq x y z
N MET A 1 -12.27 -12.76 -37.71
CA MET A 1 -12.18 -13.53 -36.45
C MET A 1 -12.24 -12.52 -35.32
N THR A 2 -13.43 -12.24 -34.79
CA THR A 2 -13.62 -11.25 -33.72
C THR A 2 -13.35 -11.96 -32.40
N ILE A 3 -12.23 -11.65 -31.75
CA ILE A 3 -11.97 -12.10 -30.38
C ILE A 3 -12.90 -11.28 -29.49
N LEU A 4 -14.01 -11.88 -29.09
CA LEU A 4 -14.85 -11.37 -28.01
C LEU A 4 -14.03 -11.47 -26.72
N PHE A 5 -13.50 -10.35 -26.24
CA PHE A 5 -13.08 -10.23 -24.85
C PHE A 5 -14.33 -10.27 -23.98
N LEU A 6 -14.75 -11.46 -23.58
CA LEU A 6 -15.66 -11.58 -22.44
C LEU A 6 -14.90 -11.02 -21.23
N PRO A 7 -15.41 -10.00 -20.52
CA PRO A 7 -14.75 -9.52 -19.32
C PRO A 7 -14.63 -10.69 -18.35
N GLN A 8 -13.40 -11.03 -17.98
CA GLN A 8 -13.19 -12.04 -16.95
C GLN A 8 -13.67 -11.45 -15.63
N GLU A 9 -14.71 -12.07 -15.04
CA GLU A 9 -15.08 -11.78 -13.67
C GLU A 9 -13.91 -12.11 -12.75
N PHE A 10 -13.60 -11.20 -11.82
CA PHE A 10 -12.60 -11.43 -10.78
C PHE A 10 -13.13 -10.94 -9.45
N ARG A 11 -12.59 -11.51 -8.37
CA ARG A 11 -12.93 -11.11 -7.01
C ARG A 11 -11.89 -10.12 -6.49
N LEU A 12 -12.36 -8.94 -6.09
CA LEU A 12 -11.60 -7.92 -5.38
C LEU A 12 -11.86 -8.05 -3.88
N ALA A 13 -10.80 -8.04 -3.07
CA ALA A 13 -10.90 -7.91 -1.62
C ALA A 13 -10.34 -6.55 -1.19
N VAL A 14 -11.12 -5.81 -0.41
CA VAL A 14 -10.71 -4.53 0.21
C VAL A 14 -10.53 -4.77 1.70
N VAL A 15 -9.29 -4.71 2.16
CA VAL A 15 -8.94 -5.01 3.56
C VAL A 15 -9.08 -3.76 4.40
N GLN A 16 -9.93 -3.84 5.44
CA GLN A 16 -9.98 -2.83 6.48
C GLN A 16 -9.18 -3.31 7.70
N LEU A 17 -7.99 -2.75 7.89
CA LEU A 17 -7.04 -3.15 8.93
C LEU A 17 -7.06 -2.17 10.10
N HIS A 18 -7.18 -2.67 11.34
CA HIS A 18 -7.00 -1.86 12.54
C HIS A 18 -5.51 -1.54 12.78
N VAL A 19 -5.02 -0.35 12.48
CA VAL A 19 -3.57 -0.04 12.59
C VAL A 19 -3.19 0.33 14.04
N THR A 20 -2.11 -0.28 14.55
CA THR A 20 -1.53 0.02 15.87
C THR A 20 -0.12 0.59 15.73
N LYS A 21 0.50 0.95 16.86
CA LYS A 21 1.89 1.42 16.93
C LYS A 21 2.91 0.30 16.68
N VAL A 22 2.51 -0.97 16.76
CA VAL A 22 3.43 -2.11 16.65
C VAL A 22 3.41 -2.61 15.21
N LYS A 23 4.44 -2.27 14.43
CA LYS A 23 4.55 -2.66 13.02
C LYS A 23 4.40 -4.17 12.81
N ALA A 24 5.05 -4.98 13.66
CA ALA A 24 4.97 -6.44 13.55
C ALA A 24 3.53 -6.97 13.67
N ASP A 25 2.73 -6.41 14.58
CA ASP A 25 1.31 -6.77 14.74
C ASP A 25 0.49 -6.37 13.51
N ASN A 26 0.76 -5.19 12.96
CA ASN A 26 0.12 -4.71 11.73
C ASN A 26 0.40 -5.66 10.56
N LEU A 27 1.67 -6.03 10.34
CA LEU A 27 2.07 -6.94 9.27
C LEU A 27 1.50 -8.35 9.48
N SER A 28 1.50 -8.84 10.72
CA SER A 28 0.91 -10.15 11.06
C SER A 28 -0.58 -10.22 10.74
N ARG A 29 -1.35 -9.17 11.11
CA ARG A 29 -2.78 -9.09 10.80
C ARG A 29 -3.04 -8.90 9.31
N ALA A 30 -2.23 -8.07 8.63
CA ALA A 30 -2.32 -7.92 7.18
C ALA A 30 -2.10 -9.26 6.47
N ARG A 31 -1.10 -10.06 6.89
CA ARG A 31 -0.84 -11.41 6.37
C ARG A 31 -2.07 -12.31 6.48
N GLY A 32 -2.69 -12.36 7.66
CA GLY A 32 -3.89 -13.15 7.89
C GLY A 32 -5.03 -12.77 6.94
N LEU A 33 -5.32 -11.49 6.80
CA LEU A 33 -6.41 -10.98 5.95
C LEU A 33 -6.12 -11.15 4.45
N ILE A 34 -4.87 -11.04 4.02
CA ILE A 34 -4.47 -11.32 2.62
C ILE A 34 -4.68 -12.80 2.30
N SER A 35 -4.21 -13.68 3.20
CA SER A 35 -4.35 -15.13 3.03
C SER A 35 -5.82 -15.56 3.04
N GLU A 36 -6.63 -15.01 3.95
CA GLU A 36 -8.08 -15.23 3.99
C GLU A 36 -8.75 -14.79 2.69
N ALA A 37 -8.46 -13.58 2.21
CA ALA A 37 -9.00 -13.07 0.95
C ALA A 37 -8.64 -13.97 -0.24
N ALA A 38 -7.39 -14.42 -0.32
CA ALA A 38 -6.92 -15.34 -1.36
C ALA A 38 -7.59 -16.73 -1.25
N GLY A 39 -7.78 -17.24 -0.02
CA GLY A 39 -8.53 -18.47 0.24
C GLY A 39 -9.99 -18.39 -0.18
N HIS A 40 -10.58 -17.18 -0.14
CA HIS A 40 -11.88 -16.89 -0.73
C HIS A 40 -11.83 -16.57 -2.22
N GLY A 41 -10.72 -16.81 -2.91
CA GLY A 41 -10.60 -16.67 -4.37
C GLY A 41 -10.39 -15.24 -4.88
N ALA A 42 -10.01 -14.29 -4.02
CA ALA A 42 -9.61 -12.96 -4.47
C ALA A 42 -8.44 -13.04 -5.45
N LYS A 43 -8.49 -12.24 -6.52
CA LYS A 43 -7.40 -12.07 -7.49
C LYS A 43 -6.66 -10.76 -7.29
N VAL A 44 -7.35 -9.78 -6.71
CA VAL A 44 -6.78 -8.49 -6.32
C VAL A 44 -7.12 -8.28 -4.85
N VAL A 45 -6.11 -7.92 -4.05
CA VAL A 45 -6.26 -7.57 -2.63
C VAL A 45 -5.72 -6.16 -2.42
N VAL A 46 -6.48 -5.31 -1.74
CA VAL A 46 -6.13 -3.91 -1.47
C VAL A 46 -6.00 -3.71 0.04
N LEU A 47 -4.80 -3.31 0.49
CA LEU A 47 -4.56 -2.86 1.86
C LEU A 47 -4.90 -1.36 2.02
N PRO A 48 -5.10 -0.85 3.25
CA PRO A 48 -5.39 0.56 3.48
C PRO A 48 -4.13 1.44 3.47
N GLU A 49 -4.32 2.76 3.42
CA GLU A 49 -3.25 3.75 3.60
C GLU A 49 -2.51 3.52 4.91
N CYS A 50 -1.18 3.62 4.88
CA CYS A 50 -0.29 3.44 6.03
C CYS A 50 -0.59 2.19 6.87
N PHE A 51 -0.93 1.06 6.23
CA PHE A 51 -1.36 -0.15 6.94
C PHE A 51 -0.33 -0.68 7.96
N ASN A 52 0.94 -0.33 7.78
CA ASN A 52 2.05 -0.83 8.58
C ASN A 52 2.36 0.02 9.84
N SER A 53 1.84 1.24 9.95
CA SER A 53 2.25 2.17 11.02
C SER A 53 1.21 3.28 11.26
N PRO A 54 1.20 3.90 12.45
CA PRO A 54 0.31 5.03 12.70
C PRO A 54 0.56 6.17 11.70
N TYR A 55 -0.53 6.75 11.19
CA TYR A 55 -0.47 7.90 10.30
C TYR A 55 -0.13 9.18 11.08
N GLY A 56 0.88 9.93 10.64
CA GLY A 56 1.26 11.19 11.26
C GLY A 56 2.59 11.77 10.73
N THR A 57 2.75 13.07 10.88
CA THR A 57 3.88 13.86 10.35
C THR A 57 5.02 14.08 11.36
N GLY A 58 4.85 13.65 12.62
CA GLY A 58 5.88 13.85 13.65
C GLY A 58 7.11 12.95 13.45
N ALA A 59 8.29 13.40 13.93
CA ALA A 59 9.54 12.63 13.89
C ALA A 59 9.45 11.21 14.49
N SER A 60 8.46 10.96 15.37
CA SER A 60 8.15 9.65 15.91
C SER A 60 7.63 8.66 14.85
N SER A 61 6.84 9.09 13.86
CA SER A 61 6.33 8.20 12.81
C SER A 61 7.44 7.72 11.88
N LEU A 62 8.41 8.59 11.58
CA LEU A 62 9.59 8.26 10.77
C LEU A 62 10.58 7.35 11.49
N SER A 63 10.89 7.65 12.75
CA SER A 63 11.78 6.80 13.56
C SER A 63 11.24 5.39 13.79
N MET A 64 9.92 5.23 13.92
CA MET A 64 9.28 3.92 14.02
C MET A 64 9.42 3.08 12.75
N GLN A 65 9.60 3.72 11.59
CA GLN A 65 9.83 2.98 10.35
C GLN A 65 11.22 2.38 10.29
N ARG A 66 12.25 3.15 10.65
CA ARG A 66 13.67 2.73 10.59
C ARG A 66 14.02 1.63 11.58
N ARG A 67 13.25 1.46 12.66
CA ARG A 67 13.54 0.53 13.77
C ARG A 67 13.08 -0.91 13.55
N SER A 68 12.41 -1.22 12.44
CA SER A 68 11.94 -2.58 12.17
C SER A 68 12.83 -3.28 11.15
N LEU A 69 13.10 -4.56 11.40
CA LEU A 69 13.90 -5.42 10.50
C LEU A 69 13.15 -5.77 9.21
N GLU A 70 11.81 -5.76 9.23
CA GLU A 70 11.01 -6.12 8.06
C GLU A 70 10.63 -4.87 7.26
N ASN A 71 11.16 -4.81 6.03
CA ASN A 71 10.76 -3.80 5.04
C ASN A 71 9.30 -4.09 4.59
N PRO A 72 8.36 -3.14 4.73
CA PRO A 72 6.96 -3.32 4.34
C PRO A 72 6.75 -3.64 2.85
N ALA A 73 7.57 -3.09 1.96
CA ALA A 73 7.51 -3.42 0.53
C ALA A 73 7.93 -4.88 0.29
N GLY A 74 8.98 -5.34 0.97
CA GLY A 74 9.41 -6.73 0.94
C GLY A 74 8.38 -7.70 1.54
N PHE A 75 7.64 -7.25 2.56
CA PHE A 75 6.48 -7.98 3.09
C PHE A 75 5.40 -8.13 2.00
N CYS A 76 4.98 -7.03 1.36
CA CYS A 76 3.97 -7.07 0.30
C CYS A 76 4.40 -7.98 -0.86
N GLN A 77 5.67 -7.91 -1.29
CA GLN A 77 6.22 -8.79 -2.32
C GLN A 77 6.06 -10.27 -1.97
N ARG A 78 6.44 -10.66 -0.74
CA ARG A 78 6.32 -12.07 -0.31
C ARG A 78 4.87 -12.50 -0.26
N GLN A 79 4.00 -11.66 0.31
CA GLN A 79 2.59 -11.99 0.48
C GLN A 79 1.84 -12.09 -0.86
N SER A 80 2.16 -11.24 -1.84
CA SER A 80 1.56 -11.33 -3.17
C SER A 80 1.93 -12.65 -3.85
N LYS A 81 3.20 -13.09 -3.71
CA LYS A 81 3.71 -14.35 -4.25
C LYS A 81 3.13 -15.57 -3.55
N GLU A 82 3.13 -15.58 -2.22
CA GLU A 82 2.59 -16.68 -1.41
C GLU A 82 1.09 -16.88 -1.63
N SER A 83 0.34 -15.79 -1.80
CA SER A 83 -1.11 -15.82 -2.00
C SER A 83 -1.52 -15.86 -3.48
N GLN A 84 -0.56 -15.72 -4.40
CA GLN A 84 -0.77 -15.66 -5.85
C GLN A 84 -1.84 -14.63 -6.28
N VAL A 85 -1.76 -13.43 -5.71
CA VAL A 85 -2.68 -12.31 -5.99
C VAL A 85 -1.93 -11.08 -6.49
N TYR A 86 -2.62 -10.21 -7.20
CA TYR A 86 -2.20 -8.80 -7.27
C TYR A 86 -2.44 -8.16 -5.90
N LEU A 87 -1.38 -7.66 -5.27
CA LEU A 87 -1.46 -6.98 -3.99
C LEU A 87 -1.22 -5.48 -4.17
N VAL A 88 -2.26 -4.69 -4.00
CA VAL A 88 -2.16 -3.24 -3.84
C VAL A 88 -1.82 -2.98 -2.38
N GLY A 89 -0.58 -2.62 -2.11
CA GLY A 89 -0.01 -2.45 -0.77
C GLY A 89 -0.53 -1.25 0.02
N GLY A 90 -1.73 -0.74 -0.33
CA GLY A 90 -2.33 0.43 0.28
C GLY A 90 -1.38 1.61 0.22
N SER A 91 -0.86 2.02 1.37
CA SER A 91 0.41 2.73 1.33
C SER A 91 1.32 2.40 2.50
N ILE A 92 2.61 2.65 2.26
CA ILE A 92 3.69 2.56 3.22
C ILE A 92 4.55 3.80 3.04
N PRO A 93 5.21 4.29 4.10
CA PRO A 93 6.12 5.39 3.90
C PRO A 93 7.44 4.86 3.32
N GLU A 94 7.96 5.58 2.35
CA GLU A 94 9.14 5.24 1.55
C GLU A 94 10.19 6.33 1.74
N GLU A 95 11.46 5.95 1.87
CA GLU A 95 12.59 6.87 1.77
C GLU A 95 13.34 6.58 0.48
N ASP A 96 13.64 7.62 -0.32
CA ASP A 96 14.49 7.48 -1.51
C ASP A 96 15.98 7.65 -1.18
N ASP A 97 16.84 7.39 -2.18
CA ASP A 97 18.30 7.48 -2.02
C ASP A 97 18.80 8.90 -1.68
N GLY A 98 17.96 9.92 -1.90
CA GLY A 98 18.22 11.31 -1.53
C GLY A 98 17.71 11.69 -0.13
N GLY A 99 17.17 10.73 0.63
CA GLY A 99 16.61 10.95 1.96
C GLY A 99 15.23 11.59 1.97
N LYS A 100 14.57 11.74 0.81
CA LYS A 100 13.20 12.25 0.74
C LYS A 100 12.20 11.17 1.11
N LEU A 101 11.14 11.57 1.79
CA LEU A 101 10.11 10.68 2.29
C LEU A 101 8.84 10.80 1.47
N TYR A 102 8.15 9.70 1.21
CA TYR A 102 6.92 9.66 0.42
C TYR A 102 5.88 8.77 1.08
N ASN A 103 4.61 9.06 0.80
CA ASN A 103 3.50 8.15 1.05
C ASN A 103 3.29 7.32 -0.24
N THR A 104 3.67 6.04 -0.20
CA THR A 104 3.84 5.24 -1.41
C THR A 104 2.95 4.00 -1.39
N CYS A 105 2.20 3.82 -2.46
CA CYS A 105 1.42 2.63 -2.79
C CYS A 105 2.20 1.73 -3.76
N PRO A 106 2.89 0.68 -3.29
CA PRO A 106 3.44 -0.34 -4.16
C PRO A 106 2.37 -1.35 -4.58
N VAL A 107 2.41 -1.79 -5.83
CA VAL A 107 1.57 -2.89 -6.33
C VAL A 107 2.49 -4.03 -6.77
N PHE A 108 2.23 -5.21 -6.24
CA PHE A 108 2.97 -6.42 -6.60
C PHE A 108 2.07 -7.41 -7.35
N GLY A 109 2.66 -8.07 -8.35
CA GLY A 109 2.02 -9.15 -9.08
C GLY A 109 2.00 -10.47 -8.30
N PRO A 110 1.27 -11.47 -8.82
CA PRO A 110 1.14 -12.79 -8.19
C PRO A 110 2.44 -13.60 -8.16
N ASP A 111 3.47 -13.18 -8.88
CA ASP A 111 4.82 -13.75 -8.87
C ASP A 111 5.78 -13.03 -7.90
N GLY A 112 5.32 -11.92 -7.29
CA GLY A 112 6.13 -11.03 -6.45
C GLY A 112 6.87 -9.94 -7.23
N SER A 113 6.63 -9.78 -8.53
CA SER A 113 7.18 -8.66 -9.30
C SER A 113 6.56 -7.34 -8.83
N LEU A 114 7.37 -6.28 -8.77
CA LEU A 114 6.84 -4.92 -8.55
C LEU A 114 6.23 -4.43 -9.87
N VAL A 115 4.91 -4.28 -9.91
CA VAL A 115 4.16 -3.89 -11.10
C VAL A 115 4.06 -2.37 -11.21
N LEU A 116 3.83 -1.71 -10.08
CA LEU A 116 3.64 -0.27 -10.01
C LEU A 116 4.12 0.27 -8.67
N LYS A 117 4.57 1.52 -8.67
CA LYS A 117 4.82 2.30 -7.46
C LYS A 117 4.21 3.69 -7.61
N HIS A 118 3.16 3.98 -6.85
CA HIS A 118 2.51 5.29 -6.85
C HIS A 118 2.91 6.09 -5.61
N ARG A 119 3.52 7.25 -5.78
CA ARG A 119 3.78 8.22 -4.71
C ARG A 119 2.63 9.23 -4.70
N LYS A 120 2.01 9.47 -3.54
CA LYS A 120 0.89 10.38 -3.36
C LYS A 120 1.20 11.75 -3.97
N ILE A 121 0.41 12.16 -4.97
CA ILE A 121 0.64 13.41 -5.72
C ILE A 121 0.16 14.61 -4.90
N HIS A 122 -1.06 14.53 -4.38
CA HIS A 122 -1.67 15.59 -3.58
C HIS A 122 -1.54 15.22 -2.10
N LEU A 123 -0.64 15.90 -1.41
CA LEU A 123 -0.41 15.69 0.02
C LEU A 123 -1.58 16.24 0.84
N PHE A 124 -1.80 15.63 2.00
CA PHE A 124 -2.88 16.01 2.90
C PHE A 124 -2.47 17.22 3.74
N ASP A 125 -2.68 18.40 3.18
CA ASP A 125 -2.49 19.68 3.86
C ASP A 125 -3.85 20.32 4.13
N ILE A 126 -4.27 20.32 5.38
CA ILE A 126 -5.49 20.96 5.84
C ILE A 126 -5.23 21.86 7.04
N ASP A 127 -5.90 23.00 7.05
CA ASP A 127 -5.97 23.89 8.19
C ASP A 127 -7.41 24.35 8.38
N VAL A 128 -8.07 23.80 9.39
CA VAL A 128 -9.42 24.14 9.78
C VAL A 128 -9.32 24.83 11.14
N PRO A 129 -9.39 26.18 11.19
CA PRO A 129 -9.21 26.95 12.41
C PRO A 129 -10.08 26.45 13.57
N GLY A 130 -9.45 26.23 14.72
CA GLY A 130 -10.11 25.73 15.93
C GLY A 130 -10.51 24.26 15.91
N LYS A 131 -10.17 23.49 14.86
CA LYS A 131 -10.49 22.06 14.76
C LYS A 131 -9.27 21.19 14.51
N ILE A 132 -8.61 21.35 13.36
CA ILE A 132 -7.51 20.48 12.95
C ILE A 132 -6.58 21.21 12.00
N ARG A 133 -5.28 21.12 12.27
CA ARG A 133 -4.22 21.43 11.32
C ARG A 133 -3.40 20.16 11.11
N PHE A 134 -3.26 19.75 9.87
CA PHE A 134 -2.42 18.61 9.47
C PHE A 134 -1.70 18.99 8.19
N GLN A 135 -0.38 18.97 8.20
CA GLN A 135 0.44 19.41 7.06
C GLN A 135 1.43 18.31 6.69
N GLU A 136 0.98 17.39 5.83
CA GLU A 136 1.79 16.27 5.34
C GLU A 136 3.05 16.75 4.60
N SER A 137 2.95 17.90 3.92
CA SER A 137 4.07 18.51 3.16
C SER A 137 5.23 19.03 4.01
N GLU A 138 5.07 19.17 5.33
CA GLU A 138 6.19 19.50 6.22
C GLU A 138 7.20 18.34 6.33
N THR A 139 6.77 17.11 5.98
CA THR A 139 7.56 15.89 6.18
C THR A 139 7.70 15.05 4.93
N LEU A 140 6.64 14.95 4.12
CA LEU A 140 6.62 14.13 2.91
C LEU A 140 6.79 14.99 1.65
N SER A 141 7.39 14.38 0.65
CA SER A 141 7.50 14.90 -0.71
C SER A 141 6.36 14.36 -1.58
N PRO A 142 5.81 15.17 -2.50
CA PRO A 142 4.78 14.71 -3.41
C PRO A 142 5.37 13.82 -4.52
N GLY A 143 4.55 12.90 -5.03
CA GLY A 143 4.77 12.28 -6.33
C GLY A 143 4.42 13.21 -7.49
N SER A 144 4.80 12.83 -8.71
CA SER A 144 4.58 13.63 -9.93
C SER A 144 3.95 12.85 -11.09
N ASN A 145 3.63 11.56 -10.89
CA ASN A 145 3.20 10.68 -11.96
C ASN A 145 1.83 10.07 -11.69
N LEU A 146 0.95 10.11 -12.69
CA LEU A 146 -0.23 9.26 -12.72
C LEU A 146 0.18 7.79 -12.74
N SER A 147 -0.68 6.92 -12.23
CA SER A 147 -0.33 5.52 -12.01
C SER A 147 -1.51 4.62 -12.38
N VAL A 148 -1.28 3.74 -13.34
CA VAL A 148 -2.22 2.73 -13.83
C VAL A 148 -1.43 1.44 -13.99
N PHE A 149 -2.06 0.30 -13.71
CA PHE A 149 -1.46 -1.00 -13.99
C PHE A 149 -2.51 -1.93 -14.57
N ASP A 150 -2.07 -2.81 -15.47
CA ASP A 150 -2.91 -3.85 -16.05
C ASP A 150 -2.88 -5.09 -15.14
N THR A 151 -3.97 -5.85 -15.17
CA THR A 151 -3.99 -7.21 -14.61
C THR A 151 -4.28 -8.21 -15.72
N HIS A 152 -3.97 -9.49 -15.49
CA HIS A 152 -4.40 -10.55 -16.42
C HIS A 152 -5.93 -10.65 -16.58
N HIS A 153 -6.71 -10.00 -15.70
CA HIS A 153 -8.17 -10.06 -15.65
C HIS A 153 -8.87 -8.80 -16.20
N LEU A 154 -8.17 -7.67 -16.34
CA LEU A 154 -8.73 -6.38 -16.75
C LEU A 154 -7.78 -5.58 -17.65
N ARG A 155 -8.35 -4.95 -18.68
CA ARG A 155 -7.93 -3.68 -19.28
C ARG A 155 -9.06 -2.68 -19.14
#